data_AF-A0A397SRC4-F1
#
_entry.id   AF-A0A397SRC4-F1
#
_cell.length_a   1.000
_cell.length_b   1.000
_cell.length_c   1.000
_cell.angle_alpha   90.00
_cell.angle_beta   90.00
_cell.angle_gamma   90.00
#
_symmetry.space_group_name_H-M   'P 1'
#
loop_
_entity.id
_entity.type
_entity.pdbx_description
1 polymer ?
#
loop_
_entity_poly.entity_id
_entity_poly.type
_entity_poly.pdbx_seq_one_letter_code
_entity_poly.pdbx_strand_id
1 'polypeptide(L)'
;MEPPIYDGKIHPREFIKKMYLYCNFKQITSEQDILKFAIMSIDSTINIPENTTSFDTLINALKEHISFTVFKNYCKRKLQILEYVPEHKGGNTVNFIADFRSLCRDAEITNIEEQKIYLFNTLSCNFFKNEFTKRQKNVSSMNELIKMFEEIVSEYSRLIRNGSIVALKHATTGKYLSSCNKKYPQDNNNQNRYPQQQHEQLVG
;
A
#
# COMPACT_ATOMS: atom_id res chain seq x y z
N MET A 1 9.70 -30.23 -3.12
CA MET A 1 9.28 -29.08 -3.96
C MET A 1 8.95 -29.64 -5.33
N GLU A 2 7.81 -29.26 -5.89
CA GLU A 2 7.44 -29.58 -7.27
C GLU A 2 8.18 -28.63 -8.23
N PRO A 3 8.46 -29.05 -9.48
CA PRO A 3 9.06 -28.18 -10.46
C PRO A 3 8.09 -27.04 -10.81
N PRO A 4 8.56 -25.78 -10.86
CA PRO A 4 7.70 -24.67 -11.22
C PRO A 4 7.33 -24.77 -12.71
N ILE A 5 6.05 -24.53 -13.02
CA ILE A 5 5.53 -24.55 -14.39
C ILE A 5 5.20 -23.13 -14.82
N TYR A 6 5.52 -22.78 -16.07
CA TYR A 6 5.08 -21.53 -16.70
C TYR A 6 3.86 -21.77 -17.60
N ASP A 7 2.70 -21.29 -17.15
CA ASP A 7 1.42 -21.37 -17.86
C ASP A 7 0.88 -19.99 -18.27
N GLY A 8 1.74 -18.96 -18.21
CA GLY A 8 1.38 -17.57 -18.47
C GLY A 8 0.62 -16.86 -17.34
N LYS A 9 0.43 -17.47 -16.17
CA LYS A 9 -0.24 -16.83 -15.00
C LYS A 9 0.72 -16.19 -13.99
N ILE A 10 1.99 -16.07 -14.34
CA ILE A 10 3.03 -15.47 -13.52
C ILE A 10 3.96 -14.64 -14.39
N HIS A 11 4.54 -13.58 -13.84
CA HIS A 11 5.53 -12.79 -14.56
C HIS A 11 6.77 -13.67 -14.90
N PRO A 12 7.30 -13.65 -16.14
CA PRO A 12 8.42 -14.49 -16.56
C PRO A 12 9.63 -14.44 -15.63
N ARG A 13 10.02 -13.25 -15.15
CA ARG A 13 11.14 -13.13 -14.18
C ARG A 13 10.87 -13.82 -12.84
N GLU A 14 9.62 -13.82 -12.37
CA GLU A 14 9.25 -14.51 -11.13
C GLU A 14 9.25 -16.02 -11.32
N PHE A 15 8.83 -16.51 -12.51
CA PHE A 15 9.00 -17.91 -12.88
C PHE A 15 10.47 -18.34 -12.89
N ILE A 16 11.35 -17.57 -13.56
CA ILE A 16 12.79 -17.88 -13.59
C ILE A 16 13.38 -17.89 -12.18
N LYS A 17 13.00 -16.93 -11.31
CA LYS A 17 13.43 -16.93 -9.91
C LYS A 17 13.01 -18.19 -9.14
N LYS A 18 11.75 -18.64 -9.32
CA LYS A 18 11.27 -19.91 -8.75
C LYS A 18 12.05 -21.10 -9.32
N MET A 19 12.40 -21.06 -10.60
CA MET A 19 13.16 -22.10 -11.26
C MET A 19 14.58 -22.22 -10.70
N TYR A 20 15.28 -21.10 -10.53
CA TYR A 20 16.58 -21.08 -9.85
C TYR A 20 16.50 -21.68 -8.45
N LEU A 21 15.50 -21.29 -7.66
CA LEU A 21 15.32 -21.82 -6.31
C LEU A 21 15.13 -23.35 -6.31
N TYR A 22 14.29 -23.85 -7.22
CA TYR A 22 14.05 -25.28 -7.38
C TYR A 22 15.33 -26.03 -7.79
N CYS A 23 16.01 -25.54 -8.83
CA CYS A 23 17.24 -26.15 -9.35
C CYS A 23 18.35 -26.17 -8.29
N ASN A 24 18.54 -25.07 -7.56
CA ASN A 24 19.51 -25.00 -6.46
C ASN A 24 19.20 -26.04 -5.37
N PHE A 25 17.94 -26.22 -5.00
CA PHE A 25 17.53 -27.26 -4.05
C PHE A 25 17.81 -28.67 -4.57
N LYS A 26 17.73 -28.86 -5.90
CA LYS A 26 18.07 -30.12 -6.58
C LYS A 26 19.55 -30.25 -6.95
N GLN A 27 20.39 -29.32 -6.49
CA GLN A 27 21.83 -29.29 -6.78
C GLN A 27 22.16 -29.18 -8.28
N ILE A 28 21.23 -28.64 -9.08
CA ILE A 28 21.44 -28.29 -10.48
C ILE A 28 21.99 -26.86 -10.49
N THR A 29 23.28 -26.71 -10.72
CA THR A 29 24.00 -25.42 -10.62
C THR A 29 24.43 -24.86 -11.97
N SER A 30 24.44 -25.68 -13.02
CA SER A 30 24.80 -25.28 -14.39
C SER A 30 23.70 -24.41 -14.99
N GLU A 31 24.04 -23.18 -15.37
CA GLU A 31 23.08 -22.23 -15.94
C GLU A 31 22.39 -22.77 -17.20
N GLN A 32 23.12 -23.51 -18.03
CA GLN A 32 22.60 -24.16 -19.23
C GLN A 32 21.60 -25.27 -18.92
N ASP A 33 21.84 -26.04 -17.85
CA ASP A 33 20.92 -27.10 -17.44
C ASP A 33 19.66 -26.52 -16.80
N ILE A 34 19.80 -25.43 -16.02
CA ILE A 34 18.65 -24.68 -15.48
C ILE A 34 17.82 -24.10 -16.63
N LEU A 35 18.45 -23.55 -17.67
CA LEU A 35 17.75 -23.02 -18.83
C LEU A 35 16.96 -24.11 -19.57
N LYS A 36 17.59 -25.25 -19.87
CA LYS A 36 16.91 -26.39 -20.50
C LYS A 36 15.72 -26.85 -19.66
N PHE A 37 15.91 -26.95 -18.35
CA PHE A 37 14.85 -27.35 -17.43
C PHE A 37 13.71 -26.31 -17.37
N ALA A 38 14.03 -25.01 -17.42
CA ALA A 38 13.05 -23.94 -17.55
C ALA A 38 12.22 -24.08 -18.83
N ILE A 39 12.87 -24.34 -19.98
CA ILE A 39 12.21 -24.54 -21.27
C ILE A 39 11.28 -25.76 -21.22
N MET A 40 11.73 -26.87 -20.64
CA MET A 40 10.91 -28.09 -20.48
C MET A 40 9.71 -27.91 -19.55
N SER A 41 9.73 -26.90 -18.68
CA SER A 41 8.68 -26.64 -17.69
C SER A 41 7.67 -25.59 -18.16
N ILE A 42 7.69 -25.23 -19.45
CA ILE A 42 6.71 -24.33 -20.05
C ILE A 42 5.53 -25.14 -20.56
N ASP A 43 4.32 -24.62 -20.34
CA ASP A 43 3.10 -25.23 -20.84
C ASP A 43 3.18 -25.41 -22.37
N SER A 44 2.81 -26.60 -22.85
CA SER A 44 2.91 -26.97 -24.26
C SER A 44 2.10 -26.08 -25.22
N THR A 45 1.14 -25.28 -24.71
CA THR A 45 0.41 -24.30 -25.50
C THR A 45 1.21 -23.04 -25.82
N ILE A 46 2.41 -22.88 -25.23
CA ILE A 46 3.29 -21.72 -25.38
C ILE A 46 4.54 -22.15 -26.17
N ASN A 47 4.59 -21.74 -27.44
CA ASN A 47 5.72 -22.07 -28.29
C ASN A 47 6.93 -21.18 -27.98
N ILE A 48 8.09 -21.81 -27.80
CA ILE A 48 9.37 -21.13 -27.55
C ILE A 48 10.26 -21.26 -28.79
N PRO A 49 10.89 -20.18 -29.26
CA PRO A 49 11.84 -20.24 -30.38
C PRO A 49 13.00 -21.19 -30.10
N GLU A 50 13.38 -22.01 -31.10
CA GLU A 50 14.47 -22.99 -30.99
C GLU A 50 15.84 -22.34 -30.69
N ASN A 51 16.03 -21.07 -31.03
CA ASN A 51 17.26 -20.30 -30.80
C ASN A 51 17.35 -19.67 -29.39
N THR A 52 16.51 -20.10 -28.45
CA THR A 52 16.52 -19.61 -27.06
C THR A 52 17.74 -20.15 -26.31
N THR A 53 18.81 -19.35 -26.23
CA THR A 53 20.11 -19.74 -25.65
C THR A 53 20.43 -19.08 -24.31
N SER A 54 19.57 -18.19 -23.83
CA SER A 54 19.76 -17.44 -22.57
C SER A 54 18.44 -17.19 -21.84
N PHE A 55 18.51 -16.84 -20.55
CA PHE A 55 17.31 -16.41 -19.81
C PHE A 55 16.70 -15.12 -20.34
N ASP A 56 17.49 -14.19 -20.85
CA ASP A 56 16.97 -12.96 -21.44
C ASP A 56 16.17 -13.25 -22.72
N THR A 57 16.69 -14.11 -23.60
CA THR A 57 15.95 -14.55 -24.80
C THR A 57 14.68 -15.31 -24.44
N LEU A 58 14.74 -16.18 -23.42
CA LEU A 58 13.57 -16.88 -22.91
C LEU A 58 12.52 -15.91 -22.35
N ILE A 59 12.93 -14.96 -21.50
CA ILE A 59 12.02 -13.97 -20.91
C ILE A 59 11.33 -13.16 -22.00
N ASN A 60 12.07 -12.73 -23.02
CA ASN A 60 11.49 -11.97 -24.13
C ASN A 60 10.48 -12.81 -24.91
N ALA A 61 10.81 -14.05 -25.26
CA ALA A 61 9.87 -14.97 -25.93
C ALA A 61 8.60 -15.20 -25.10
N LEU A 62 8.73 -15.39 -23.78
CA LEU A 62 7.60 -15.56 -22.87
C LEU A 62 6.73 -14.30 -22.77
N LYS A 63 7.33 -13.11 -22.86
CA LYS A 63 6.59 -11.84 -22.84
C LYS A 63 5.89 -11.53 -24.16
N GLU A 64 6.47 -11.95 -25.28
CA GLU A 64 5.88 -11.78 -26.61
C GLU A 64 4.64 -12.67 -26.81
N HIS A 65 4.54 -13.78 -26.08
CA HIS A 65 3.37 -14.65 -26.13
C HIS A 65 2.10 -13.98 -25.58
N ILE A 66 0.96 -14.25 -26.22
CA ILE A 66 -0.33 -13.64 -25.89
C ILE A 66 -0.76 -13.89 -24.43
N SER A 67 -0.43 -15.05 -23.86
CA SER A 67 -0.75 -15.38 -22.46
C SER A 67 -0.15 -14.37 -21.48
N PHE A 68 1.08 -13.88 -21.71
CA PHE A 68 1.67 -12.86 -20.86
C PHE A 68 0.94 -11.52 -20.99
N THR A 69 0.56 -11.14 -22.22
CA THR A 69 -0.23 -9.92 -22.44
C THR A 69 -1.57 -9.98 -21.70
N VAL A 70 -2.25 -11.14 -21.72
CA VAL A 70 -3.50 -11.37 -20.97
C VAL A 70 -3.27 -11.23 -19.46
N PHE A 71 -2.22 -11.86 -18.93
CA PHE A 71 -1.86 -11.78 -17.51
C PHE A 71 -1.49 -10.35 -17.06
N LYS A 72 -0.67 -9.65 -17.86
CA LYS A 72 -0.30 -8.25 -17.63
C LYS A 72 -1.54 -7.35 -17.56
N ASN A 73 -2.47 -7.51 -18.50
CA ASN A 73 -3.73 -6.76 -18.52
C ASN A 73 -4.69 -7.16 -17.39
N TYR A 74 -4.67 -8.42 -16.96
CA TYR A 74 -5.36 -8.85 -15.75
C TYR A 74 -4.83 -8.12 -14.51
N CYS A 75 -3.51 -8.00 -14.35
CA CYS A 75 -2.91 -7.27 -13.22
C CYS A 75 -3.31 -5.78 -13.22
N LYS A 76 -3.34 -5.13 -14.39
CA LYS A 76 -3.83 -3.74 -14.53
C LYS A 76 -5.30 -3.60 -14.11
N ARG A 77 -6.18 -4.48 -14.57
CA ARG A 77 -7.60 -4.48 -14.16
C ARG A 77 -7.76 -4.73 -12.66
N LYS A 78 -6.94 -5.62 -12.08
CA LYS A 78 -6.91 -5.84 -10.63
C LYS A 78 -6.48 -4.58 -9.86
N LEU A 79 -5.49 -3.83 -10.35
CA LEU A 79 -5.12 -2.54 -9.75
C LEU A 79 -6.26 -1.51 -9.81
N GLN A 80 -7.02 -1.47 -10.90
CA GLN A 80 -8.15 -0.53 -11.05
C GLN A 80 -9.26 -0.76 -10.02
N ILE A 81 -9.47 -2.02 -9.61
CA ILE A 81 -10.51 -2.39 -8.64
C ILE A 81 -9.95 -2.61 -7.23
N LEU A 82 -8.65 -2.43 -7.02
CA LEU A 82 -8.01 -2.61 -5.73
C LEU A 82 -8.50 -1.49 -4.80
N GLU A 83 -9.02 -1.86 -3.62
CA GLU A 83 -9.47 -0.89 -2.63
C GLU A 83 -8.64 -1.01 -1.36
N TYR A 84 -8.19 0.14 -0.83
CA TYR A 84 -7.59 0.19 0.48
C TYR A 84 -8.65 0.23 1.58
N VAL A 85 -8.63 -0.77 2.46
CA VAL A 85 -9.44 -0.82 3.68
C VAL A 85 -8.52 -0.62 4.88
N PRO A 86 -8.72 0.39 5.73
CA PRO A 86 -7.90 0.58 6.93
C PRO A 86 -8.22 -0.44 8.03
N GLU A 87 -7.29 -0.69 8.95
CA GLU A 87 -7.34 -1.80 9.91
C GLU A 87 -8.57 -1.77 10.82
N HIS A 88 -8.99 -0.60 11.29
CA HIS A 88 -10.20 -0.45 12.10
C HIS A 88 -11.50 -0.88 11.39
N LYS A 89 -11.49 -1.01 10.05
CA LYS A 89 -12.59 -1.54 9.23
C LYS A 89 -12.37 -3.02 8.86
N GLY A 90 -11.41 -3.70 9.48
CA GLY A 90 -11.06 -5.10 9.22
C GLY A 90 -10.07 -5.29 8.06
N GLY A 91 -9.48 -4.21 7.54
CA GLY A 91 -8.46 -4.31 6.50
C GLY A 91 -7.07 -4.68 7.02
N ASN A 92 -6.14 -4.92 6.10
CA ASN A 92 -4.75 -5.23 6.40
C ASN A 92 -3.82 -4.46 5.47
N THR A 93 -3.16 -3.43 6.00
CA THR A 93 -2.27 -2.54 5.23
C THR A 93 -1.06 -3.27 4.65
N VAL A 94 -0.51 -4.26 5.37
CA VAL A 94 0.63 -5.07 4.87
C VAL A 94 0.23 -5.87 3.65
N ASN A 95 -0.91 -6.55 3.69
CA ASN A 95 -1.41 -7.32 2.55
C ASN A 95 -1.74 -6.40 1.38
N PHE A 96 -2.41 -5.27 1.63
CA PHE A 96 -2.71 -4.28 0.61
C PHE A 96 -1.45 -3.78 -0.11
N ILE A 97 -0.40 -3.41 0.64
CA ILE A 97 0.87 -2.95 0.07
C ILE A 97 1.55 -4.08 -0.73
N ALA A 98 1.54 -5.31 -0.22
CA ALA A 98 2.13 -6.46 -0.91
C ALA A 98 1.42 -6.76 -2.23
N ASP A 99 0.09 -6.72 -2.24
CA ASP A 99 -0.74 -6.90 -3.41
C ASP A 99 -0.52 -5.78 -4.42
N PHE A 100 -0.58 -4.52 -3.99
CA PHE A 100 -0.33 -3.35 -4.84
C PHE A 100 1.04 -3.44 -5.52
N ARG A 101 2.11 -3.71 -4.76
CA ARG A 101 3.48 -3.82 -5.29
C ARG A 101 3.62 -4.97 -6.28
N SER A 102 3.03 -6.12 -5.96
CA SER A 102 3.08 -7.30 -6.82
C SER A 102 2.34 -7.06 -8.12
N LEU A 103 1.15 -6.48 -8.06
CA LEU A 103 0.37 -6.13 -9.24
C LEU A 103 1.07 -5.08 -10.11
N CYS A 104 1.71 -4.05 -9.53
CA CYS A 104 2.50 -3.08 -10.31
C CYS A 104 3.68 -3.75 -11.02
N ARG A 105 4.43 -4.63 -10.34
CA ARG A 105 5.52 -5.41 -10.94
C ARG A 105 5.01 -6.28 -12.10
N ASP A 106 3.95 -7.04 -11.85
CA ASP A 106 3.42 -8.02 -12.80
C ASP A 106 2.74 -7.36 -14.01
N ALA A 107 2.20 -6.14 -13.83
CA ALA A 107 1.70 -5.29 -14.89
C ALA A 107 2.81 -4.49 -15.62
N GLU A 108 4.07 -4.62 -15.19
CA GLU A 108 5.22 -3.83 -15.64
C GLU A 108 5.03 -2.31 -15.56
N ILE A 109 4.35 -1.83 -14.51
CA ILE A 109 4.15 -0.41 -14.25
C ILE A 109 5.38 0.12 -13.51
N THR A 110 6.34 0.68 -14.24
CA THR A 110 7.57 1.26 -13.69
C THR A 110 7.51 2.76 -13.50
N ASN A 111 6.61 3.45 -14.21
CA ASN A 111 6.45 4.89 -14.13
C ASN A 111 5.82 5.29 -12.78
N ILE A 112 6.51 6.15 -12.02
CA ILE A 112 6.06 6.57 -10.69
C ILE A 112 4.75 7.36 -10.71
N GLU A 113 4.50 8.18 -11.74
CA GLU A 113 3.25 8.92 -11.88
C GLU A 113 2.08 7.98 -12.14
N GLU A 114 2.29 6.94 -12.95
CA GLU A 114 1.28 5.89 -13.15
C GLU A 114 1.00 5.13 -11.84
N GLN A 115 2.03 4.79 -11.06
CA GLN A 115 1.87 4.15 -9.75
C GLN A 115 1.11 5.04 -8.76
N LYS A 116 1.38 6.35 -8.74
CA LYS A 116 0.64 7.33 -7.91
C LYS A 116 -0.84 7.34 -8.26
N ILE A 117 -1.18 7.34 -9.56
CA ILE A 117 -2.57 7.31 -10.02
C ILE A 117 -3.27 6.04 -9.55
N TYR A 118 -2.65 4.86 -9.73
CA TYR A 118 -3.25 3.61 -9.25
C TYR A 118 -3.44 3.62 -7.73
N LEU A 119 -2.43 4.01 -6.96
CA LEU A 119 -2.54 4.05 -5.51
C LEU A 119 -3.63 5.03 -5.06
N PHE A 120 -3.68 6.23 -5.64
CA PHE A 120 -4.71 7.22 -5.33
C PHE A 120 -6.13 6.69 -5.58
N ASN A 121 -6.33 5.96 -6.67
CA ASN A 121 -7.63 5.40 -7.02
C ASN A 121 -8.11 4.32 -6.03
N THR A 122 -7.18 3.66 -5.30
CA THR A 122 -7.55 2.70 -4.25
C THR A 122 -8.13 3.36 -2.99
N LEU A 123 -7.95 4.68 -2.82
CA LEU A 123 -8.30 5.38 -1.60
C LEU A 123 -9.79 5.76 -1.60
N SER A 124 -10.57 5.24 -0.66
CA SER A 124 -12.01 5.53 -0.59
C SER A 124 -12.38 6.74 0.29
N CYS A 125 -11.56 7.10 1.29
CA CYS A 125 -11.85 8.20 2.22
C CYS A 125 -11.22 9.54 1.81
N ASN A 126 -11.96 10.64 2.00
CA ASN A 126 -11.49 12.01 1.74
C ASN A 126 -10.22 12.36 2.52
N PHE A 127 -10.04 11.84 3.74
CA PHE A 127 -8.80 12.05 4.50
C PHE A 127 -7.58 11.58 3.71
N PHE A 128 -7.60 10.33 3.25
CA PHE A 128 -6.50 9.75 2.46
C PHE A 128 -6.27 10.52 1.16
N LYS A 129 -7.33 10.83 0.41
CA LYS A 129 -7.21 11.56 -0.86
C LYS A 129 -6.58 12.95 -0.65
N ASN A 130 -7.00 13.66 0.38
CA ASN A 130 -6.50 15.00 0.70
C ASN A 130 -5.03 14.96 1.11
N GLU A 131 -4.65 14.08 2.04
CA GLU A 131 -3.26 13.95 2.48
C GLU A 131 -2.33 13.45 1.37
N PHE A 132 -2.80 12.50 0.55
CA PHE A 132 -2.05 12.02 -0.60
C PHE A 132 -1.75 13.16 -1.59
N THR A 133 -2.77 13.95 -1.95
CA THR A 133 -2.64 15.06 -2.91
C THR A 133 -1.64 16.12 -2.43
N LYS A 134 -1.60 16.40 -1.12
CA LYS A 134 -0.65 17.35 -0.54
C LYS A 134 0.80 16.86 -0.63
N ARG A 135 1.04 15.57 -0.41
CA ARG A 135 2.38 15.02 -0.18
C ARG A 135 3.03 14.39 -1.43
N GLN A 136 2.24 13.96 -2.42
CA GLN A 136 2.74 13.16 -3.54
C GLN A 136 3.74 13.84 -4.49
N LYS A 137 3.84 15.17 -4.47
CA LYS A 137 4.59 15.95 -5.48
C LYS A 137 6.08 15.59 -5.54
N ASN A 138 6.68 15.28 -4.39
CA ASN A 138 8.12 15.01 -4.29
C ASN A 138 8.46 13.52 -4.25
N VAL A 139 7.48 12.64 -4.43
CA VAL A 139 7.70 11.19 -4.43
C VAL A 139 8.27 10.78 -5.78
N SER A 140 9.48 10.22 -5.77
CA SER A 140 10.26 9.84 -6.96
C SER A 140 10.37 8.34 -7.16
N SER A 141 10.03 7.53 -6.15
CA SER A 141 10.14 6.07 -6.20
C SER A 141 8.97 5.35 -5.52
N MET A 142 8.77 4.07 -5.87
CA MET A 142 7.79 3.20 -5.22
C MET A 142 8.01 3.11 -3.70
N ASN A 143 9.25 3.07 -3.24
CA ASN A 143 9.53 2.96 -1.80
C ASN A 143 9.16 4.26 -1.07
N GLU A 144 9.42 5.42 -1.66
CA GLU A 144 8.95 6.71 -1.13
C GLU A 144 7.42 6.81 -1.15
N LEU A 145 6.77 6.30 -2.20
CA LEU A 145 5.32 6.26 -2.33
C LEU A 145 4.69 5.45 -1.19
N ILE A 146 5.21 4.24 -0.94
CA ILE A 146 4.73 3.37 0.14
C ILE A 146 5.03 3.99 1.51
N LYS A 147 6.20 4.60 1.70
CA LYS A 147 6.54 5.29 2.95
C LYS A 147 5.57 6.45 3.23
N MET A 148 5.33 7.30 2.24
CA MET A 148 4.37 8.40 2.34
C MET A 148 2.96 7.87 2.67
N PHE A 149 2.54 6.81 1.99
CA PHE A 149 1.24 6.19 2.26
C PHE A 149 1.14 5.66 3.70
N GLU A 150 2.17 4.96 4.20
CA GLU A 150 2.21 4.45 5.57
C GLU A 150 2.19 5.58 6.61
N GLU A 151 2.87 6.69 6.37
CA GLU A 151 2.79 7.88 7.23
C GLU A 151 1.35 8.40 7.32
N ILE A 152 0.63 8.47 6.20
CA ILE A 152 -0.78 8.88 6.17
C ILE A 152 -1.66 7.88 6.92
N VAL A 153 -1.44 6.57 6.75
CA VAL A 153 -2.18 5.52 7.48
C VAL A 153 -1.92 5.62 8.99
N SER A 154 -0.67 5.82 9.40
CA SER A 154 -0.28 6.00 10.79
C SER A 154 -0.93 7.23 11.42
N GLU A 155 -0.95 8.36 10.72
CA GLU A 155 -1.66 9.56 11.17
C GLU A 155 -3.16 9.32 11.27
N TYR A 156 -3.75 8.70 10.25
CA TYR A 156 -5.17 8.35 10.26
C TYR A 156 -5.51 7.54 11.51
N SER A 157 -4.69 6.53 11.86
CA SER A 157 -4.87 5.65 13.02
C SER A 157 -4.99 6.39 14.37
N ARG A 158 -4.42 7.60 14.47
CA ARG A 158 -4.41 8.41 15.69
C ARG A 158 -5.60 9.37 15.78
N LEU A 159 -6.39 9.52 14.73
CA LEU A 159 -7.54 10.42 14.71
C LEU A 159 -8.70 9.85 15.53
N ILE A 160 -9.35 10.72 16.31
CA ILE A 160 -10.65 10.43 16.92
C ILE A 160 -11.70 10.47 15.81
N ARG A 161 -12.47 9.39 15.67
CA ARG A 161 -13.46 9.22 14.59
C ARG A 161 -14.86 9.13 15.15
N ASN A 162 -15.87 9.30 14.29
CA ASN A 162 -17.24 9.07 14.68
C ASN A 162 -17.42 7.63 15.22
N GLY A 163 -18.11 7.49 16.35
CA GLY A 163 -18.22 6.22 17.09
C GLY A 163 -17.04 5.87 18.00
N SER A 164 -15.98 6.69 18.03
CA SER A 164 -14.92 6.52 19.04
C SER A 164 -15.45 6.86 20.43
N ILE A 165 -15.15 6.01 21.40
CA ILE A 165 -15.44 6.29 22.82
C ILE A 165 -14.27 7.08 23.38
N VAL A 166 -14.51 8.36 23.67
CA VAL A 166 -13.50 9.25 24.25
C VAL A 166 -13.82 9.46 25.72
N ALA A 167 -12.85 9.17 26.60
CA ALA A 167 -12.93 9.52 28.01
C ALA A 167 -12.03 10.74 28.26
N LEU A 168 -12.61 11.82 28.80
CA LEU A 168 -11.85 13.01 29.17
C LEU A 168 -11.40 12.87 30.62
N LYS A 169 -10.12 13.11 30.91
CA LYS A 169 -9.53 13.03 32.26
C LYS A 169 -8.98 14.39 32.65
N HIS A 170 -9.35 14.87 33.83
CA HIS A 170 -8.79 16.11 34.38
C HIS A 170 -7.33 15.89 34.79
N ALA A 171 -6.40 16.64 34.19
CA ALA A 171 -4.96 16.41 34.33
C ALA A 171 -4.47 16.48 35.78
N THR A 172 -4.91 17.49 36.54
CA THR A 172 -4.43 17.72 37.92
C THR A 172 -5.01 16.73 38.93
N THR A 173 -6.29 16.37 38.80
CA THR A 173 -6.97 15.54 39.81
C THR A 173 -7.01 14.06 39.44
N GLY A 174 -6.69 13.72 38.19
CA GLY A 174 -6.77 12.35 37.68
C GLY A 174 -8.20 11.82 37.52
N LYS A 175 -9.24 12.62 37.80
CA LYS A 175 -10.63 12.20 37.71
C LYS A 175 -11.12 12.23 36.26
N TYR A 176 -11.87 11.22 35.85
CA TYR A 176 -12.57 11.23 34.56
C TYR A 176 -13.78 12.16 34.63
N LEU A 177 -14.02 12.92 33.56
CA LEU A 177 -15.27 13.64 33.37
C LEU A 177 -16.37 12.61 33.10
N SER A 178 -17.31 12.50 34.02
CA SER A 178 -18.57 11.81 33.82
C SER A 178 -19.66 12.86 33.61
N SER A 179 -20.53 12.70 32.60
CA SER A 179 -21.73 13.51 32.51
C SER A 179 -22.70 13.11 33.63
N CYS A 180 -22.64 13.78 34.77
CA CYS A 180 -23.72 13.72 35.75
C CYS A 180 -24.65 14.92 35.50
N ASN A 181 -25.95 14.67 35.35
CA ASN A 181 -27.01 15.71 35.36
C ASN A 181 -27.13 16.34 36.76
N LYS A 182 -26.07 16.97 37.24
CA LYS A 182 -26.08 17.79 38.44
C LYS A 182 -26.10 19.23 37.98
N LYS A 183 -27.24 19.90 38.18
CA LYS A 183 -27.27 21.36 38.15
C LYS A 183 -26.29 21.82 39.21
N TYR A 184 -25.25 22.54 38.81
CA TYR A 184 -24.43 23.26 39.79
C TYR A 184 -25.40 24.15 40.57
N PRO A 185 -25.35 24.16 41.91
CA PRO A 185 -26.14 25.11 42.66
C PRO A 185 -25.79 26.49 42.11
N GLN A 186 -26.81 27.18 41.60
CA GLN A 186 -26.69 28.57 41.25
C GLN A 186 -26.39 29.28 42.56
N ASP A 187 -25.14 29.67 42.76
CA ASP A 187 -24.80 30.55 43.88
C ASP A 187 -25.62 31.83 43.66
N ASN A 188 -26.67 31.98 44.45
CA ASN A 188 -27.47 33.20 44.57
C ASN A 188 -26.68 34.29 45.31
N ASN A 189 -25.36 34.39 45.07
CA ASN A 189 -24.55 35.50 45.51
C ASN A 189 -24.11 36.28 44.27
N ASN A 190 -24.97 37.22 43.91
CA ASN A 190 -24.65 38.38 43.11
C ASN A 190 -23.22 38.87 43.39
N GLN A 191 -22.36 38.85 42.39
CA GLN A 191 -21.82 40.08 41.79
C GLN A 191 -20.92 39.73 40.60
N ASN A 192 -21.35 40.20 39.43
CA ASN A 192 -20.52 40.40 38.26
C ASN A 192 -19.17 41.02 38.65
N ARG A 193 -18.07 40.32 38.37
CA ARG A 193 -16.78 40.96 38.10
C ARG A 193 -16.21 40.37 36.81
N TYR A 194 -16.70 40.90 35.70
CA TYR A 194 -15.90 40.95 34.48
C TYR A 194 -14.64 41.78 34.79
N PRO A 195 -13.43 41.32 34.45
CA PRO A 195 -12.28 42.22 34.42
C PRO A 195 -12.49 43.20 33.25
N GLN A 196 -12.84 44.44 33.57
CA GLN A 196 -12.73 45.55 32.62
C GLN A 196 -11.23 45.83 32.40
N GLN A 197 -10.81 45.80 31.14
CA GLN A 197 -9.56 46.39 30.70
C GLN A 197 -9.60 47.90 30.93
N GLN A 198 -8.63 48.45 31.65
CA GLN A 198 -8.32 49.87 31.60
C GLN A 198 -6.91 50.04 31.01
N HIS A 199 -6.88 50.66 29.83
CA HIS A 199 -5.74 51.41 29.34
C HIS A 199 -5.66 52.72 30.12
N GLU A 200 -4.48 53.06 30.62
CA GLU A 200 -4.07 54.45 30.75
C GLU A 200 -2.57 54.56 30.47
N GLN A 201 -2.25 55.42 29.49
CA GLN A 201 -0.92 55.92 29.16
C GLN A 201 -0.42 56.85 30.26
N LEU A 202 0.91 57.01 30.39
CA LEU A 202 1.63 58.27 30.64
C LEU A 202 3.14 57.94 30.61
N VAL A 203 3.83 58.25 29.50
CA VAL A 203 4.68 59.45 29.32
C VAL A 203 5.83 59.51 30.32
N GLY A 204 7.02 59.28 29.79
CA GLY A 204 8.31 59.84 30.21
C GLY A 204 9.09 60.16 28.94
#